data_AF-A0A2G9PX42-F1
#
_entry.id   AF-A0A2G9PX42-F1
#
_cell.length_a   1.000
_cell.length_b   1.000
_cell.length_c   1.000
_cell.angle_alpha   90.00
_cell.angle_beta   90.00
_cell.angle_gamma   90.00
#
_symmetry.space_group_name_H-M   'P 1'
#
loop_
_entity.id
_entity.type
_entity.pdbx_description
1 polymer ?
#
loop_
_entity_poly.entity_id
_entity_poly.type
_entity_poly.pdbx_seq_one_letter_code
_entity_poly.pdbx_strand_id
1 'polypeptide(L)'
;MRVLHLTLHKKWFDEIKSGKKKEEYREIKPYWINRLFDNKGKPKNFDIVEFRNGYSKNARKMSVEFLGLKKIKSEIVIKLGELIK
;
A
#
# COMPACT_ATOMS: atom_id res chain seq x y z
N MET A 1 8.16 12.95 6.58
CA MET A 1 7.49 11.64 6.48
C MET A 1 6.64 11.60 5.22
N ARG A 2 6.89 10.66 4.29
CA ARG A 2 6.12 10.43 3.06
C ARG A 2 5.15 9.28 3.26
N VAL A 3 3.86 9.57 3.08
CA VAL A 3 2.76 8.62 3.33
C VAL A 3 2.13 8.19 2.00
N LEU A 4 1.99 6.88 1.81
CA LEU A 4 1.21 6.31 0.71
C LEU A 4 -0.21 5.99 1.19
N HIS A 5 -1.21 6.79 0.80
CA HIS A 5 -2.60 6.57 1.20
C HIS A 5 -3.33 5.59 0.26
N LEU A 6 -3.80 4.45 0.77
CA LEU A 6 -4.50 3.45 -0.02
C LEU A 6 -5.86 3.10 0.58
N THR A 7 -6.89 3.07 -0.25
CA THR A 7 -8.19 2.52 0.16
C THR A 7 -8.23 1.03 -0.15
N LEU A 8 -8.72 0.25 0.81
CA LEU A 8 -8.89 -1.20 0.70
C LEU A 8 -10.35 -1.60 0.94
N HIS A 9 -10.72 -2.75 0.38
CA HIS A 9 -11.88 -3.50 0.83
C HIS A 9 -11.63 -4.08 2.23
N LYS A 10 -12.71 -4.23 3.00
CA LYS A 10 -12.68 -4.68 4.40
C LYS A 10 -11.87 -5.96 4.61
N LYS A 11 -12.02 -6.97 3.75
CA LYS A 11 -11.29 -8.25 3.85
C LYS A 11 -9.78 -8.03 3.96
N TRP A 12 -9.20 -7.29 3.01
CA TRP A 12 -7.75 -7.05 2.97
C TRP A 12 -7.27 -6.14 4.10
N PHE A 13 -8.10 -5.16 4.46
CA PHE A 13 -7.84 -4.31 5.60
C PHE A 13 -7.72 -5.15 6.89
N ASP A 14 -8.68 -6.04 7.14
CA ASP A 14 -8.69 -6.88 8.34
C ASP A 14 -7.55 -7.93 8.30
N GLU A 15 -7.20 -8.48 7.14
CA GLU A 15 -6.06 -9.40 7.01
C GLU A 15 -4.71 -8.74 7.29
N ILE A 16 -4.47 -7.52 6.79
CA ILE A 16 -3.25 -6.76 7.09
C ILE A 16 -3.25 -6.34 8.56
N LYS A 17 -4.39 -5.87 9.08
CA LYS A 17 -4.53 -5.52 10.50
C LYS A 17 -4.24 -6.71 11.43
N SER A 18 -4.56 -7.92 11.00
CA SER A 18 -4.25 -9.14 11.78
C SER A 18 -2.78 -9.59 11.67
N GLY A 19 -1.96 -8.94 10.83
CA GLY A 19 -0.57 -9.32 10.57
C GLY A 19 -0.39 -10.54 9.64
N LYS A 20 -1.50 -11.16 9.21
CA LYS A 20 -1.46 -12.33 8.30
C LYS A 20 -1.01 -11.95 6.89
N LYS A 21 -1.40 -10.78 6.40
CA LYS A 21 -1.07 -10.29 5.06
C LYS A 21 0.02 -9.22 5.14
N LYS A 22 1.18 -9.51 4.55
CA LYS A 22 2.37 -8.64 4.53
C LYS A 22 2.66 -8.01 3.16
N GLU A 23 1.73 -8.17 2.22
CA GLU A 23 1.90 -7.72 0.83
C GLU A 23 0.59 -7.18 0.29
N GLU A 24 0.64 -6.04 -0.38
CA GLU A 24 -0.48 -5.47 -1.14
C GLU A 24 -0.16 -5.50 -2.63
N TYR A 25 -1.09 -6.03 -3.43
CA TYR A 25 -0.91 -6.23 -4.86
C TYR A 25 -1.74 -5.21 -5.63
N ARG A 26 -1.16 -4.63 -6.68
CA ARG A 26 -1.85 -3.71 -7.59
C ARG A 26 -1.54 -4.07 -9.04
N GLU A 27 -2.57 -4.02 -9.87
CA GLU A 27 -2.42 -4.19 -11.31
C GLU A 27 -1.53 -3.08 -11.90
N ILE A 28 -0.73 -3.39 -12.91
CA ILE A 28 0.09 -2.41 -13.63
C ILE A 28 -0.82 -1.53 -14.49
N LYS A 29 -1.28 -0.42 -13.91
CA LYS A 29 -2.02 0.65 -14.60
C LYS A 29 -1.22 1.96 -14.55
N PRO A 30 -1.40 2.87 -15.53
CA PRO A 30 -0.71 4.17 -15.53
C PRO A 30 -0.84 4.94 -14.22
N TYR A 31 -2.03 4.89 -13.60
CA TYR A 31 -2.26 5.47 -12.27
C TYR A 31 -1.30 4.95 -11.20
N TRP A 32 -1.12 3.63 -11.10
CA TRP A 32 -0.22 3.01 -10.11
C TRP A 32 1.25 3.23 -10.44
N ILE A 33 1.62 3.19 -11.72
CA ILE A 33 2.98 3.48 -12.16
C ILE A 33 3.38 4.89 -11.74
N ASN A 34 2.58 5.90 -12.11
CA ASN A 34 2.88 7.30 -11.79
C ASN A 34 2.92 7.57 -10.29
N ARG A 35 2.11 6.82 -9.51
CA ARG A 35 2.04 6.99 -8.06
C ARG A 35 3.21 6.31 -7.32
N LEU A 36 3.64 5.14 -7.77
CA LEU A 36 4.60 4.28 -7.07
C LEU A 36 6.02 4.35 -7.64
N PHE A 37 6.19 4.86 -8.86
CA PHE A 37 7.48 5.00 -9.52
C PHE A 37 7.72 6.45 -9.93
N ASP A 38 8.99 6.84 -10.03
CA ASP A 38 9.40 8.14 -10.56
C ASP A 38 9.42 8.15 -12.10
N ASN A 39 9.73 9.31 -12.68
CA ASN A 39 9.81 9.49 -14.13
C ASN A 39 10.94 8.69 -14.80
N LYS A 40 11.88 8.14 -14.03
CA LYS A 40 12.95 7.26 -14.49
C LYS A 40 12.59 5.78 -14.30
N GLY A 41 11.37 5.48 -13.86
CA GLY A 41 10.89 4.12 -13.60
C GLY A 41 11.46 3.50 -12.32
N LYS A 42 12.09 4.28 -11.43
CA LYS A 42 12.59 3.77 -10.15
C LYS A 42 11.50 3.79 -9.09
N PRO A 43 11.43 2.78 -8.19
CA PRO A 43 10.50 2.80 -7.06
C PRO A 43 10.64 4.07 -6.23
N LYS A 44 9.51 4.73 -5.95
CA LYS A 44 9.46 5.81 -4.96
C LYS A 44 9.59 5.21 -3.56
N ASN A 45 10.30 5.92 -2.69
CA ASN A 45 10.36 5.56 -1.28
C ASN A 45 9.26 6.26 -0.48
N PHE A 46 8.62 5.50 0.41
CA PHE A 46 7.67 5.99 1.39
C PHE A 46 8.15 5.54 2.77
N ASP A 47 7.72 6.24 3.81
CA ASP A 47 8.02 5.81 5.18
C ASP A 47 6.90 4.87 5.66
N ILE A 48 5.65 5.21 5.32
CA ILE A 48 4.46 4.48 5.78
C ILE A 48 3.42 4.35 4.67
N VAL A 49 2.60 3.31 4.78
CA VAL A 49 1.36 3.13 4.01
C VAL A 49 0.18 3.33 4.96
N GLU A 50 -0.64 4.36 4.71
CA GLU A 50 -1.89 4.57 5.44
C GLU A 50 -3.03 3.91 4.67
N PHE A 51 -3.58 2.84 5.23
CA PHE A 51 -4.74 2.16 4.68
C PHE A 51 -6.04 2.74 5.25
N ARG A 52 -7.05 2.90 4.39
CA ARG A 52 -8.42 3.27 4.75
C ARG A 52 -9.39 2.13 4.39
N ASN A 53 -10.29 1.78 5.32
CA ASN A 53 -11.30 0.74 5.11
C ASN A 53 -12.53 1.31 4.36
N GLY A 54 -12.48 1.31 3.04
CA GLY A 54 -13.52 1.87 2.17
C GLY A 54 -13.60 3.41 2.16
N TYR A 55 -14.69 3.94 1.61
CA TYR A 55 -14.85 5.37 1.30
C TYR A 55 -15.72 6.16 2.31
N SER A 56 -16.31 5.50 3.32
CA SER A 56 -17.12 6.17 4.35
C SER A 56 -16.35 7.31 5.01
N LYS A 57 -17.02 8.42 5.32
CA LYS A 57 -16.41 9.60 5.99
C LYS A 57 -15.65 9.20 7.26
N ASN A 58 -16.19 8.25 8.02
CA ASN A 58 -15.62 7.75 9.28
C ASN A 58 -14.94 6.38 9.12
N ALA A 59 -14.46 6.07 7.91
CA ALA A 59 -13.75 4.82 7.64
C ALA A 59 -12.53 4.68 8.55
N ARG A 60 -12.37 3.47 9.11
CA ARG A 60 -11.19 3.12 9.92
C ARG A 60 -9.93 3.25 9.09
N LYS A 61 -8.84 3.59 9.76
CA LYS A 61 -7.51 3.66 9.16
C LYS A 61 -6.51 2.82 9.94
N MET A 62 -5.42 2.44 9.27
CA MET A 62 -4.25 1.87 9.92
C MET A 62 -3.00 2.35 9.19
N SER A 63 -1.91 2.53 9.94
CA SER A 63 -0.60 2.86 9.40
C SER A 63 0.28 1.63 9.47
N VAL A 64 0.94 1.31 8.36
CA VAL A 64 1.82 0.15 8.24
C VAL A 64 3.16 0.62 7.68
N GLU A 65 4.25 0.05 8.17
CA GLU A 65 5.58 0.32 7.64
C GLU A 65 5.66 -0.04 6.14
N PHE A 66 6.28 0.84 5.35
CA PHE A 66 6.59 0.56 3.95
C PHE A 66 7.98 -0.07 3.84
N LEU A 67 8.05 -1.30 3.33
CA LEU A 67 9.33 -2.02 3.16
C LEU A 67 9.85 -2.00 1.73
N GLY A 68 9.09 -1.47 0.77
CA GLY A 68 9.52 -1.35 -0.61
C GLY A 68 8.49 -1.84 -1.63
N LEU A 69 8.90 -1.76 -2.90
CA LEU A 69 8.10 -2.16 -4.05
C LEU A 69 8.83 -3.22 -4.87
N LYS A 70 8.07 -4.19 -5.40
CA LYS A 70 8.55 -5.15 -6.38
C LYS A 70 7.59 -5.19 -7.55
N LYS A 71 8.10 -5.12 -8.78
CA LYS A 71 7.31 -5.40 -9.98
C LYS A 71 7.47 -6.87 -10.34
N ILE A 72 6.37 -7.60 -10.52
CA ILE A 72 6.36 -9.02 -10.88
C ILE A 72 5.38 -9.20 -12.01
N LYS A 73 5.82 -9.69 -13.18
CA LYS A 73 4.98 -9.94 -14.37
C LYS A 73 3.94 -8.80 -14.60
N SER A 74 2.69 -9.02 -14.17
CA SER A 74 1.53 -8.15 -14.35
C SER A 74 1.14 -7.30 -13.12
N GLU A 75 1.89 -7.38 -12.02
CA GLU A 75 1.55 -6.76 -10.75
C GLU A 75 2.69 -5.93 -10.14
N ILE A 76 2.29 -4.95 -9.34
CA ILE A 76 3.15 -4.19 -8.43
C ILE A 76 2.82 -4.67 -7.02
N VAL A 77 3.84 -5.12 -6.31
CA VAL A 77 3.75 -5.62 -4.94
C VAL A 77 4.34 -4.59 -4.00
N ILE A 78 3.55 -4.16 -3.03
CA ILE A 78 3.96 -3.29 -1.92
C ILE A 78 4.25 -4.20 -0.74
N LYS A 79 5.50 -4.21 -0.26
CA LYS A 79 5.90 -4.96 0.93
C LYS A 79 5.54 -4.15 2.17
N LEU A 80 4.87 -4.80 3.11
CA LEU A 80 4.32 -4.21 4.33
C LEU A 80 5.06 -4.78 5.54
N GLY A 81 5.52 -3.90 6.42
CA GLY A 81 6.14 -4.26 7.69
C GLY A 81 5.12 -4.30 8.83
N GLU A 82 5.51 -3.77 9.98
CA GLU A 82 4.66 -3.80 11.18
C GLU A 82 3.61 -2.69 11.19
N LEU A 83 2.54 -2.92 11.97
CA LEU A 83 1.57 -1.88 12.28
C LEU A 83 2.21 -0.82 13.17
N ILE A 84 2.04 0.43 12.77
CA ILE A 84 2.55 1.58 13.52
C ILE A 84 1.45 2.01 14.50
N LYS A 85 1.81 2.06 15.80
CA LYS A 85 0.93 2.48 16.89
C LYS A 85 0.77 3.98 16.96
#